data_AF-A0A9Q3BB07-F1
#
_entry.id   AF-A0A9Q3BB07-F1
#
_cell.length_a   1.000
_cell.length_b   1.000
_cell.length_c   1.000
_cell.angle_alpha   90.00
_cell.angle_beta   90.00
_cell.angle_gamma   90.00
#
_symmetry.space_group_name_H-M   'P 1'
#
loop_
_entity.id
_entity.type
_entity.pdbx_description
1 polymer ?
#
loop_
_entity_poly.entity_id
_entity_poly.type
_entity_poly.pdbx_seq_one_letter_code
_entity_poly.pdbx_strand_id
1 'polypeptide(L)'
;MISSIDAFNQPNNHGSSSKCRKYKSVLKKVRQVNEAMPQDLNTPLEGPKLSRDPYETPLSPNQPLLIGTSRFTEETISNINFRPSGWLSEEEINLLKNVLLLREKAIAFCQEERGVLRNSYGKHNKTPVIPHIPH
;
A
#
# COMPACT_ATOMS: atom_id res chain seq x y z
N MET A 1 -54.16 -8.17 -29.35
CA MET A 1 -53.52 -9.04 -30.37
C MET A 1 -52.05 -8.69 -30.43
N ILE A 2 -51.25 -9.70 -30.74
CA ILE A 2 -49.82 -9.91 -30.41
C ILE A 2 -48.89 -9.12 -31.36
N SER A 3 -47.59 -9.10 -30.99
CA SER A 3 -46.38 -8.96 -31.82
C SER A 3 -45.86 -7.52 -32.01
N SER A 4 -44.57 -7.21 -31.95
CA SER A 4 -43.38 -8.03 -31.78
C SER A 4 -42.21 -7.19 -31.27
N ILE A 5 -41.28 -7.89 -30.63
CA ILE A 5 -39.89 -7.48 -30.36
C ILE A 5 -39.19 -7.16 -31.70
N ASP A 6 -38.35 -6.13 -31.75
CA ASP A 6 -37.20 -5.97 -32.67
C ASP A 6 -36.39 -4.76 -32.13
N ALA A 7 -35.33 -4.97 -31.34
CA ALA A 7 -33.97 -5.29 -31.78
C ALA A 7 -33.24 -4.13 -32.50
N PHE A 8 -32.32 -3.52 -31.73
CA PHE A 8 -30.91 -3.36 -32.09
C PHE A 8 -30.47 -2.22 -33.04
N ASN A 9 -29.37 -1.57 -32.64
CA ASN A 9 -28.48 -0.64 -33.35
C ASN A 9 -28.88 0.84 -33.48
N GLN A 10 -28.67 1.59 -32.40
CA GLN A 10 -28.02 2.90 -32.55
C GLN A 10 -26.51 2.70 -32.50
N PRO A 11 -25.72 3.21 -33.47
CA PRO A 11 -24.27 3.12 -33.39
C PRO A 11 -23.79 3.99 -32.23
N ASN A 12 -23.35 3.36 -31.14
CA ASN A 12 -22.56 4.00 -30.11
C ASN A 12 -21.27 4.48 -30.78
N ASN A 13 -21.26 5.75 -31.18
CA ASN A 13 -20.05 6.52 -31.44
C ASN A 13 -19.30 6.69 -30.11
N HIS A 14 -18.73 5.61 -29.60
CA HIS A 14 -17.57 5.69 -28.74
C HIS A 14 -16.44 6.16 -29.64
N GLY A 15 -16.34 7.47 -29.79
CA GLY A 15 -15.15 8.12 -30.31
C GLY A 15 -13.99 7.58 -29.52
N SER A 16 -13.29 6.60 -30.09
CA SER A 16 -12.01 6.15 -29.61
C SER A 16 -11.10 7.36 -29.77
N SER A 17 -11.03 8.14 -28.69
CA SER A 17 -9.95 9.08 -28.45
C SER A 17 -8.69 8.24 -28.38
N SER A 18 -8.21 7.88 -29.56
CA SER A 18 -6.88 7.39 -29.82
C SER A 18 -6.01 8.55 -29.39
N LYS A 19 -5.66 8.60 -28.10
CA LYS A 19 -4.63 9.49 -27.59
C LYS A 19 -3.35 8.99 -28.24
N CYS A 20 -3.14 9.38 -29.50
CA CYS A 20 -1.89 9.24 -30.21
C CYS A 20 -0.91 10.03 -29.37
N ARG A 21 -0.19 9.33 -28.49
CA ARG A 21 0.79 9.95 -27.60
C ARG A 21 1.88 10.45 -28.54
N LYS A 22 1.84 11.75 -28.86
CA LYS A 22 2.92 12.41 -29.57
C LYS A 22 4.20 12.06 -28.81
N TYR A 23 5.16 11.46 -29.51
CA TYR A 23 6.46 11.16 -28.94
C TYR A 23 7.03 12.44 -28.31
N LYS A 24 7.63 12.33 -27.12
CA LYS A 24 8.28 13.48 -26.49
C LYS A 24 9.34 14.01 -27.47
N SER A 25 9.29 15.31 -27.77
CA SER A 25 10.29 15.93 -28.62
C SER A 25 11.68 15.75 -28.02
N VAL A 26 12.71 15.71 -28.87
CA VAL A 26 14.11 15.48 -28.45
C VAL A 26 14.51 16.47 -27.35
N LEU A 27 14.13 17.74 -27.49
CA LEU A 27 14.36 18.79 -26.50
C LEU A 27 13.73 18.53 -25.13
N LYS A 28 12.63 17.76 -25.07
CA LYS A 28 11.93 17.41 -23.82
C LYS A 28 12.35 16.03 -23.29
N LYS A 29 13.24 15.32 -24.00
CA LYS A 29 13.69 13.99 -23.62
C LYS A 29 14.83 14.09 -22.61
N VAL A 30 14.50 13.80 -21.35
CA VAL A 30 15.48 13.64 -20.28
C VAL A 30 16.15 12.28 -20.42
N ARG A 31 17.49 12.25 -20.48
CA ARG A 31 18.29 11.02 -20.42
C ARG A 31 18.91 10.93 -19.03
N GLN A 32 18.63 9.84 -18.34
CA GLN A 32 19.31 9.52 -17.09
C GLN A 32 20.75 9.10 -17.41
N VAL A 33 21.66 9.45 -16.52
CA VAL A 33 23.06 9.06 -16.63
C VAL A 33 23.29 7.81 -15.78
N ASN A 34 24.09 6.88 -16.28
CA ASN A 34 24.55 5.75 -15.47
C ASN A 34 25.75 6.18 -14.59
N GLU A 35 25.51 7.16 -13.72
CA GLU A 35 26.45 7.60 -12.69
C GLU A 35 26.03 7.03 -11.33
N ALA A 36 27.01 6.80 -10.45
CA ALA A 36 26.72 6.45 -9.07
C ALA A 36 25.86 7.56 -8.44
N MET A 37 24.81 7.19 -7.70
CA MET A 37 23.90 8.16 -7.09
C MET A 37 24.69 9.08 -6.15
N PRO A 38 24.77 10.40 -6.43
CA PRO A 38 25.54 11.31 -5.59
C PRO A 38 24.93 11.33 -4.18
N GLN A 39 25.78 11.25 -3.15
CA GLN A 39 25.31 11.11 -1.77
C GLN A 39 24.47 12.31 -1.31
N ASP A 40 24.75 13.49 -1.84
CA ASP A 40 23.99 14.73 -1.57
C ASP A 40 22.51 14.61 -1.99
N LEU A 41 22.21 13.73 -2.96
CA LEU A 41 20.85 13.44 -3.43
C LEU A 41 20.22 12.22 -2.74
N ASN A 42 21.00 11.49 -1.94
CA ASN A 42 20.56 10.31 -1.19
C ASN A 42 20.51 10.64 0.30
N THR A 43 19.57 11.51 0.69
CA THR A 43 19.36 11.82 2.11
C THR A 43 19.00 10.52 2.85
N PRO A 44 19.68 10.19 3.96
CA PRO A 44 19.36 8.99 4.73
C PRO A 44 17.93 9.06 5.27
N LEU A 45 17.31 7.90 5.44
CA LEU A 45 15.96 7.82 6.03
C LEU A 45 16.01 8.27 7.48
N GLU A 46 15.10 9.16 7.85
CA GLU A 46 14.91 9.57 9.24
C GLU A 46 13.96 8.59 9.94
N GLY A 47 14.37 8.14 11.13
CA GLY A 47 13.55 7.27 11.97
C GLY A 47 12.28 7.99 12.43
N PRO A 48 11.14 7.28 12.53
CA PRO A 48 9.93 7.86 13.05
C PRO A 48 10.09 8.29 14.50
N LYS A 49 9.58 9.48 14.85
CA LYS A 49 9.38 9.86 16.25
C LYS A 49 8.36 8.92 16.86
N LEU A 50 8.80 8.12 17.83
CA LEU A 50 7.94 7.20 18.54
C LEU A 50 7.12 7.97 19.58
N SER A 51 5.81 7.80 19.56
CA SER A 51 4.91 8.41 20.56
C SER A 51 4.89 7.66 21.88
N ARG A 52 5.38 6.42 21.90
CA ARG A 52 5.43 5.50 23.05
C ARG A 52 6.67 4.63 22.98
N ASP A 53 7.00 3.98 24.09
CA ASP A 53 8.02 2.93 24.10
C ASP A 53 7.55 1.73 23.25
N PRO A 54 8.32 1.30 22.24
CA PRO A 54 7.97 0.15 21.41
C PRO A 54 8.05 -1.20 22.15
N TYR A 55 8.83 -1.29 23.21
CA TYR A 55 9.03 -2.52 23.99
C TYR A 55 8.00 -2.66 25.12
N GLU A 56 7.37 -1.57 25.53
CA GLU A 56 6.28 -1.60 26.49
C GLU A 56 4.97 -1.94 25.77
N THR A 57 4.44 -3.16 25.97
CA THR A 57 3.12 -3.54 25.45
C THR A 57 2.18 -3.80 26.63
N PRO A 58 1.02 -3.11 26.70
CA PRO A 58 0.07 -3.34 27.79
C PRO A 58 -0.59 -4.70 27.59
N LEU A 59 -0.06 -5.72 28.25
CA LEU A 59 -0.62 -7.07 28.27
C LEU A 59 -1.38 -7.27 29.59
N SER A 60 -2.66 -7.62 29.49
CA SER A 60 -3.46 -8.05 30.63
C SER A 60 -3.49 -9.58 30.71
N PRO A 61 -3.39 -10.21 31.89
CA PRO A 61 -3.59 -11.64 32.02
C PRO A 61 -4.96 -12.11 31.51
N ASN A 62 -5.98 -11.26 31.68
CA ASN A 62 -7.32 -11.49 31.15
C ASN A 62 -7.57 -10.50 30.00
N GLN A 63 -7.54 -11.02 28.78
CA GLN A 63 -7.72 -10.21 27.57
C GLN A 63 -9.20 -9.92 27.37
N PRO A 64 -9.60 -8.66 27.18
CA PRO A 64 -11.00 -8.33 26.89
C PRO A 64 -11.45 -9.02 25.60
N LEU A 65 -12.74 -9.39 25.53
CA LEU A 65 -13.34 -9.95 24.33
C LEU A 65 -13.10 -9.03 23.13
N LEU A 66 -12.54 -9.58 22.06
CA LEU A 66 -12.18 -8.86 20.85
C LEU A 66 -13.42 -8.22 20.23
N ILE A 67 -13.48 -6.89 20.22
CA ILE A 67 -14.45 -6.15 19.43
C ILE A 67 -13.78 -5.92 18.08
N GLY A 68 -14.29 -6.60 17.05
CA GLY A 68 -13.79 -6.45 15.68
C GLY A 68 -13.74 -4.96 15.30
N THR A 69 -12.56 -4.47 14.96
CA THR A 69 -12.38 -3.11 14.45
C THR A 69 -12.53 -3.13 12.94
N SER A 70 -12.61 -1.96 12.29
CA SER A 70 -12.90 -1.88 10.84
C SER A 70 -11.94 -2.69 9.96
N ARG A 71 -10.69 -2.93 10.41
CA ARG A 71 -9.67 -3.70 9.68
C ARG A 71 -9.44 -5.11 10.23
N PHE A 72 -9.82 -5.34 11.49
CA PHE A 72 -9.61 -6.60 12.18
C PHE A 72 -10.95 -7.32 12.32
N THR A 73 -11.38 -7.96 11.23
CA THR A 73 -12.63 -8.71 11.12
C THR A 73 -12.40 -10.22 11.26
N GLU A 74 -13.46 -10.99 11.49
CA GLU A 74 -13.37 -12.46 11.58
C GLU A 74 -12.77 -13.10 10.32
N GLU A 75 -13.06 -12.53 9.14
CA GLU A 75 -12.49 -12.95 7.86
C GLU A 75 -10.98 -12.74 7.79
N THR A 76 -10.47 -11.65 8.36
CA THR A 76 -9.01 -11.43 8.44
C THR A 76 -8.36 -12.40 9.41
N ILE A 77 -9.02 -12.70 10.54
CA ILE A 77 -8.51 -13.62 11.55
C ILE A 77 -8.44 -15.05 11.00
N SER A 78 -9.43 -15.48 10.23
CA SER A 78 -9.46 -16.83 9.63
C SER A 78 -8.36 -17.03 8.58
N ASN A 79 -7.93 -15.95 7.91
CA ASN A 79 -6.80 -15.98 6.99
C ASN A 79 -5.43 -16.08 7.68
N ILE A 80 -5.34 -15.81 8.98
CA ILE A 80 -4.08 -15.88 9.73
C ILE A 80 -3.84 -17.32 10.19
N ASN A 81 -2.76 -17.92 9.70
CA ASN A 81 -2.34 -19.25 10.13
C ASN A 81 -1.49 -19.17 11.42
N PHE A 82 -2.06 -19.56 12.55
CA PHE A 82 -1.40 -19.57 13.86
C PHE A 82 -0.54 -20.79 14.16
N ARG A 83 -0.26 -21.65 13.15
CA ARG A 83 0.40 -22.97 13.24
C ARG A 83 -0.58 -24.14 13.57
N PRO A 84 -0.11 -25.41 13.50
CA PRO A 84 -0.96 -26.57 13.71
C PRO A 84 -1.69 -26.59 15.05
N SER A 85 -2.79 -27.33 15.11
CA SER A 85 -3.56 -27.56 16.33
C SER A 85 -2.66 -28.03 17.47
N GLY A 86 -2.81 -27.40 18.66
CA GLY A 86 -2.01 -27.69 19.85
C GLY A 86 -0.67 -26.95 19.94
N TRP A 87 -0.29 -26.12 18.96
CA TRP A 87 0.90 -25.27 19.06
C TRP A 87 0.74 -24.12 20.07
N LEU A 88 -0.48 -23.56 20.15
CA LEU A 88 -0.86 -22.51 21.08
C LEU A 88 -2.11 -22.95 21.85
N SER A 89 -2.17 -22.60 23.12
CA SER A 89 -3.39 -22.66 23.91
C SER A 89 -4.40 -21.61 23.46
N GLU A 90 -5.67 -21.80 23.80
CA GLU A 90 -6.73 -20.84 23.47
C GLU A 90 -6.44 -19.44 24.06
N GLU A 91 -5.85 -19.39 25.26
CA GLU A 91 -5.45 -18.15 25.93
C GLU A 91 -4.33 -17.42 25.18
N GLU A 92 -3.30 -18.16 24.70
CA GLU A 92 -2.22 -17.59 23.91
C GLU A 92 -2.70 -17.07 22.55
N ILE A 93 -3.65 -17.77 21.91
CA ILE A 93 -4.29 -17.31 20.68
C ILE A 93 -5.04 -16.00 20.93
N ASN A 94 -5.77 -15.90 22.04
CA ASN A 94 -6.51 -14.69 22.41
C ASN A 94 -5.56 -13.52 22.72
N LEU A 95 -4.44 -13.79 23.42
CA LEU A 95 -3.38 -12.81 23.66
C LEU A 95 -2.81 -12.28 22.34
N LEU A 96 -2.50 -13.16 21.40
CA LEU A 96 -1.90 -12.78 20.13
C LEU A 96 -2.88 -12.00 19.25
N LYS A 97 -4.17 -12.39 19.23
CA LYS A 97 -5.22 -11.61 18.58
C LYS A 97 -5.33 -10.19 19.17
N ASN A 98 -5.22 -10.03 20.49
CA ASN A 98 -5.25 -8.69 21.08
C ASN A 98 -4.01 -7.86 20.70
N VAL A 99 -2.83 -8.46 20.64
CA VAL A 99 -1.62 -7.76 20.17
C VAL A 99 -1.77 -7.30 18.71
N LEU A 100 -2.36 -8.13 17.86
CA LEU A 100 -2.65 -7.78 16.46
C LEU A 100 -3.68 -6.65 16.38
N LEU A 101 -4.73 -6.69 17.20
CA LEU A 101 -5.72 -5.62 17.30
C LEU A 101 -5.08 -4.29 17.72
N LEU A 102 -4.26 -4.30 18.77
CA LEU A 102 -3.51 -3.11 19.23
C LEU A 102 -2.59 -2.53 18.14
N ARG A 103 -2.13 -3.36 17.21
CA ARG A 103 -1.18 -3.00 16.15
C ARG A 103 -1.81 -3.07 14.76
N GLU A 104 -3.15 -3.01 14.65
CA GLU A 104 -3.87 -3.17 13.38
C GLU A 104 -3.42 -2.17 12.29
N LYS A 105 -2.96 -0.98 12.68
CA LYS A 105 -2.51 0.07 11.73
C LYS A 105 -1.10 -0.17 11.19
N ALA A 106 -0.34 -1.06 11.82
CA ALA A 106 1.01 -1.40 11.41
C ALA A 106 1.05 -2.54 10.40
N ILE A 107 -0.03 -3.32 10.30
CA ILE A 107 -0.15 -4.47 9.42
C ILE A 107 -1.14 -4.11 8.31
N ALA A 108 -0.83 -4.54 7.09
CA ALA A 108 -1.77 -4.46 5.97
C ALA A 108 -2.31 -5.87 5.73
N PHE A 109 -3.63 -6.04 5.84
CA PHE A 109 -4.31 -7.31 5.58
C PHE A 109 -4.69 -7.45 4.09
N CYS A 110 -4.93 -6.32 3.42
CA CYS A 110 -5.19 -6.25 1.98
C CYS A 110 -4.24 -5.26 1.27
N GLN A 111 -4.24 -5.30 -0.06
CA GLN A 111 -3.31 -4.51 -0.87
C GLN A 111 -3.62 -3.01 -0.78
N GLU A 112 -4.88 -2.65 -0.58
CA GLU A 112 -5.37 -1.27 -0.44
C GLU A 112 -4.88 -0.62 0.86
N GLU A 113 -4.64 -1.42 1.91
CA GLU A 113 -4.10 -0.96 3.19
C GLU A 113 -2.59 -0.73 3.15
N ARG A 114 -1.92 -1.20 2.09
CA ARG A 114 -0.47 -1.06 1.93
C ARG A 114 -0.11 0.42 1.75
N GLY A 115 0.40 1.01 2.81
CA GLY A 115 0.86 2.39 2.81
C GLY A 115 2.16 2.60 2.01
N VAL A 116 2.35 3.83 1.55
CA VAL A 116 3.65 4.33 1.05
C VAL A 116 4.38 5.05 2.19
N LEU A 117 5.71 5.04 2.15
CA LEU A 117 6.52 5.76 3.12
C LEU A 117 6.15 7.25 3.11
N ARG A 118 5.92 7.85 4.29
CA ARG A 118 5.62 9.28 4.40
C ARG A 118 6.84 10.11 3.99
N ASN A 119 6.57 11.26 3.35
CA ASN A 119 7.59 12.24 2.96
C ASN A 119 8.37 12.82 4.14
N SER A 120 7.86 12.66 5.37
CA SER A 120 8.56 13.04 6.60
C SER A 120 9.73 12.12 6.93
N TYR A 121 9.72 10.86 6.47
CA TYR A 121 10.77 9.88 6.76
C TYR A 121 11.82 9.82 5.65
N GLY A 122 11.39 9.95 4.41
CA GLY A 122 12.26 9.97 3.24
C GLY A 122 11.88 11.12 2.33
N LYS A 123 12.86 11.96 1.98
CA LYS A 123 12.69 12.95 0.91
C LYS A 123 12.65 12.24 -0.43
N HIS A 124 11.99 12.85 -1.41
CA HIS A 124 11.97 12.31 -2.76
C HIS A 124 13.39 12.31 -3.34
N ASN A 125 13.82 11.15 -3.85
CA ASN A 125 15.10 11.02 -4.54
C ASN A 125 15.09 11.89 -5.80
N LYS A 126 16.13 12.69 -5.97
CA LYS A 126 16.38 13.41 -7.22
C LYS A 126 17.27 12.55 -8.10
N THR A 127 16.79 12.18 -9.28
CA THR A 127 17.63 11.49 -10.26
C THR A 127 18.58 12.49 -10.92
N PRO A 128 19.89 12.21 -11.00
CA PRO A 128 20.81 13.08 -11.74
C PRO A 128 20.45 13.08 -13.23
N VAL A 129 20.43 14.27 -13.83
CA VAL A 129 20.07 14.50 -15.23
C VAL A 129 21.08 15.44 -15.86
N ILE A 130 21.56 15.10 -17.06
CA ILE A 130 22.35 16.02 -17.88
C ILE A 130 21.41 16.91 -18.70
N PRO A 131 21.58 18.25 -18.67
CA PRO A 131 20.82 19.14 -19.54
C PRO A 131 21.13 18.86 -21.01
N HIS A 132 20.10 18.80 -21.85
CA HIS A 132 20.26 18.57 -23.28
C HIS A 132 20.92 19.79 -23.95
N ILE A 133 22.09 19.60 -24.56
CA ILE A 133 22.73 20.62 -25.39
C ILE A 133 22.29 20.39 -26.84
N PRO A 134 21.55 21.33 -27.47
CA PRO A 134 21.23 21.24 -28.89
C PRO A 134 22.52 21.46 -29.71
N HIS A 135 22.83 20.48 -30.57
CA HIS A 135 23.85 20.60 -31.61
C HIS A 135 23.22 21.06 -32.92
#